data_AF-A0A7Y4RCZ6-F1
#
_entry.id   AF-A0A7Y4RCZ6-F1
#
_cell.length_a   1.000
_cell.length_b   1.000
_cell.length_c   1.000
_cell.angle_alpha   90.00
_cell.angle_beta   90.00
_cell.angle_gamma   90.00
#
_symmetry.space_group_name_H-M   'P 1'
#
loop_
_entity.id
_entity.type
_entity.pdbx_description
1 polymer ?
#
loop_
_entity_poly.entity_id
_entity_poly.type
_entity_poly.pdbx_seq_one_letter_code
_entity_poly.pdbx_strand_id
1 'polypeptide(L)' 'MAYTLDTKVGDILKDTGAVKILEKYAPDVSKNPMIGLAKGMTLKSLLAMPQAKDAGITEEMVKKVLTEINALKKK' A
#
# COMPACT_ATOMS: atom_id res chain seq x y z
N MET A 1 11.36 -3.36 10.85
CA MET A 1 10.43 -4.46 10.49
C MET A 1 10.11 -4.38 9.01
N ALA A 2 10.12 -5.52 8.33
CA ALA A 2 9.70 -5.58 6.93
C ALA A 2 8.17 -5.46 6.85
N TYR A 3 7.68 -4.64 5.93
CA TYR A 3 6.27 -4.58 5.59
C TYR A 3 5.86 -5.83 4.81
N THR A 4 4.66 -6.32 5.10
CA THR A 4 4.04 -7.52 4.51
C THR A 4 2.58 -7.24 4.18
N LEU A 5 1.89 -8.22 3.57
CA LEU A 5 0.46 -8.12 3.29
C LEU A 5 -0.41 -7.94 4.54
N ASP A 6 0.07 -8.40 5.70
CA ASP A 6 -0.61 -8.25 6.98
C ASP A 6 -0.33 -6.89 7.64
N THR A 7 0.54 -6.07 7.05
CA THR A 7 0.79 -4.70 7.53
C THR A 7 -0.42 -3.82 7.23
N LYS A 8 -0.77 -2.96 8.20
CA LYS A 8 -1.81 -1.94 8.02
C LYS A 8 -1.36 -0.88 7.02
N VAL A 9 -2.26 -0.51 6.12
CA VAL A 9 -1.97 0.55 5.13
C VAL A 9 -1.65 1.88 5.82
N GLY A 10 -2.29 2.17 6.96
CA GLY A 10 -1.99 3.36 7.74
C GLY A 10 -0.54 3.44 8.22
N ASP A 11 0.10 2.30 8.54
CA ASP A 11 1.50 2.31 8.95
C ASP A 11 2.45 2.52 7.77
N ILE A 12 2.07 2.04 6.58
CA ILE A 12 2.79 2.31 5.33
C ILE A 12 2.64 3.78 4.94
N LEU A 13 1.45 4.37 5.10
CA LEU A 13 1.18 5.78 4.78
C LEU A 13 1.89 6.78 5.71
N LYS A 14 2.31 6.36 6.91
CA LYS A 14 3.15 7.19 7.80
C LYS A 14 4.60 7.29 7.31
N ASP A 15 5.00 6.40 6.41
CA ASP A 15 6.35 6.35 5.87
C ASP A 15 6.40 7.08 4.54
N THR A 16 7.07 8.23 4.51
CA THR A 16 7.17 9.08 3.32
C THR A 16 7.89 8.40 2.16
N GLY A 17 8.85 7.51 2.44
CA GLY A 17 9.50 6.70 1.41
C GLY A 17 8.51 5.70 0.80
N ALA A 18 7.69 5.09 1.64
CA ALA A 18 6.66 4.17 1.21
C ALA A 18 5.54 4.82 0.41
N VAL A 19 5.05 5.99 0.85
CA VAL A 19 4.06 6.79 0.13
C VAL A 19 4.56 7.15 -1.27
N LYS A 20 5.83 7.55 -1.40
CA LYS A 20 6.43 7.89 -2.69
C LYS A 20 6.43 6.72 -3.67
N ILE A 21 6.64 5.49 -3.18
CA ILE A 21 6.53 4.30 -4.01
C ILE A 21 5.07 4.02 -4.34
N LEU A 22 4.18 4.04 -3.34
CA LEU A 22 2.74 3.86 -3.52
C LEU A 22 2.16 4.79 -4.58
N GLU A 23 2.52 6.08 -4.59
CA GLU A 23 2.04 7.04 -5.58
C GLU A 23 2.55 6.77 -7.00
N LYS A 24 3.67 6.07 -7.18
CA LYS A 24 4.12 5.63 -8.53
C LYS A 24 3.24 4.52 -9.10
N TYR A 25 2.73 3.64 -8.26
CA TYR A 25 1.93 2.48 -8.68
C TYR A 25 0.42 2.76 -8.63
N ALA A 26 -0.03 3.58 -7.68
CA ALA A 26 -1.40 3.95 -7.46
C ALA A 26 -1.47 5.48 -7.28
N PRO A 27 -1.55 6.25 -8.38
CA PRO A 27 -1.64 7.70 -8.30
C PRO A 27 -2.89 8.11 -7.50
N ASP A 28 -2.74 9.13 -6.66
CA ASP A 28 -3.78 9.65 -5.76
C ASP A 28 -4.33 8.65 -4.72
N VAL A 29 -3.64 7.53 -4.45
CA VAL A 29 -4.04 6.61 -3.37
C VAL A 29 -4.10 7.32 -2.01
N SER A 30 -3.17 8.26 -1.78
CA SER A 30 -3.09 9.10 -0.57
C SER A 30 -4.26 10.10 -0.44
N LYS A 31 -4.88 10.47 -1.57
CA LYS A 31 -5.98 11.43 -1.66
C LYS A 31 -7.35 10.79 -1.88
N ASN A 32 -7.39 9.48 -2.13
CA ASN A 32 -8.64 8.76 -2.33
C ASN A 32 -9.53 8.92 -1.07
N PRO A 33 -10.82 9.28 -1.19
CA PRO A 33 -11.72 9.40 -0.05
C PRO A 33 -11.75 8.15 0.84
N MET A 34 -11.56 6.98 0.24
CA MET A 34 -11.55 5.69 0.92
C MET A 34 -10.21 5.39 1.62
N ILE A 35 -9.19 6.24 1.46
CA ILE A 35 -7.91 6.08 2.16
C ILE A 35 -8.10 6.15 3.68
N GLY A 36 -9.08 6.93 4.16
CA GLY A 36 -9.47 6.98 5.57
C GLY A 36 -9.83 5.60 6.13
N LEU A 37 -10.58 4.83 5.35
CA LEU A 37 -10.98 3.45 5.67
C LEU A 37 -9.83 2.47 5.47
N ALA A 38 -9.10 2.59 4.35
CA ALA A 38 -7.94 1.77 4.04
C ALA A 38 -6.85 1.83 5.13
N LYS A 39 -6.61 2.99 5.74
CA LYS A 39 -5.65 3.18 6.83
C LYS A 39 -5.82 2.18 7.98
N GLY A 40 -7.06 1.81 8.29
CA GLY A 40 -7.39 0.87 9.36
C GLY A 40 -7.25 -0.60 8.96
N MET A 41 -7.17 -0.88 7.67
CA MET A 41 -7.14 -2.24 7.11
C MET A 41 -5.71 -2.68 6.78
N THR A 42 -5.52 -3.99 6.67
CA THR A 42 -4.28 -4.58 6.14
C THR A 42 -4.29 -4.57 4.62
N LEU A 43 -3.11 -4.59 3.99
CA LEU A 43 -3.00 -4.69 2.54
C LEU A 43 -3.74 -5.92 1.98
N LYS A 44 -3.71 -7.05 2.71
CA LYS A 44 -4.43 -8.28 2.37
C LYS A 44 -5.94 -8.06 2.31
N SER A 45 -6.51 -7.38 3.31
CA SER A 45 -7.94 -7.03 3.32
C SER A 45 -8.28 -6.07 2.18
N LEU A 46 -7.39 -5.12 1.89
CA LEU A 46 -7.57 -4.18 0.79
C LEU A 46 -7.60 -4.91 -0.57
N LEU A 47 -6.70 -5.86 -0.80
CA LEU A 47 -6.67 -6.73 -1.99
C LEU A 47 -7.93 -7.60 -2.14
N ALA A 48 -8.57 -7.95 -1.03
CA ALA A 48 -9.83 -8.69 -1.05
C ALA A 48 -11.03 -7.82 -1.47
N MET A 49 -10.89 -6.48 -1.46
CA MET A 49 -11.97 -5.58 -1.86
C MET A 49 -12.09 -5.51 -3.39
N PRO A 50 -13.31 -5.47 -3.93
CA PRO A 50 -13.54 -5.27 -5.37
C PRO A 50 -12.89 -3.98 -5.88
N GLN A 51 -13.03 -2.91 -5.10
CA GLN A 51 -12.52 -1.58 -5.43
C GLN A 51 -11.00 -1.52 -5.61
N ALA A 52 -10.23 -2.37 -4.92
CA ALA A 52 -8.80 -2.45 -5.11
C ALA A 52 -8.48 -3.04 -6.49
N LYS A 53 -9.21 -4.08 -6.90
CA LYS A 53 -9.08 -4.66 -8.24
C LYS A 53 -9.51 -3.68 -9.32
N ASP A 54 -10.59 -2.93 -9.10
CA ASP A 54 -11.06 -1.89 -10.03
C ASP A 54 -10.04 -0.74 -10.17
N ALA A 55 -9.34 -0.42 -9.08
CA ALA A 55 -8.22 0.52 -9.09
C ALA A 55 -6.92 -0.08 -9.68
N GLY A 56 -6.95 -1.32 -10.17
CA GLY A 56 -5.79 -2.03 -10.71
C GLY A 56 -4.81 -2.54 -9.65
N ILE A 57 -5.12 -2.43 -8.35
CA ILE A 57 -4.28 -2.91 -7.25
C ILE A 57 -4.35 -4.43 -7.20
N THR A 58 -3.33 -5.10 -7.72
CA THR A 58 -3.18 -6.55 -7.70
C THR A 58 -2.18 -7.00 -6.63
N GLU A 59 -2.28 -8.27 -6.22
CA GLU A 59 -1.36 -8.86 -5.24
C GLU A 59 0.10 -8.75 -5.72
N GLU A 60 0.34 -8.91 -7.02
CA GLU A 60 1.67 -8.79 -7.61
C GLU A 60 2.24 -7.37 -7.49
N MET A 61 1.44 -6.34 -7.78
CA MET A 61 1.86 -4.95 -7.57
C MET A 61 2.15 -4.68 -6.10
N VAL A 62 1.29 -5.14 -5.20
CA VAL A 62 1.51 -4.95 -3.75
C VAL A 62 2.80 -5.64 -3.31
N LYS A 63 3.10 -6.85 -3.78
CA LYS A 63 4.37 -7.53 -3.50
C LYS A 63 5.58 -6.75 -4.03
N LYS A 64 5.49 -6.20 -5.25
CA LYS A 64 6.55 -5.33 -5.83
C LYS A 64 6.77 -4.08 -4.98
N VAL A 65 5.69 -3.37 -4.65
CA VAL A 65 5.72 -2.19 -3.76
C VAL A 65 6.34 -2.53 -2.41
N LEU A 66 5.87 -3.59 -1.75
CA LEU A 66 6.44 -4.04 -0.47
C LEU A 66 7.93 -4.35 -0.56
N THR A 67 8.37 -4.98 -1.64
CA THR A 67 9.78 -5.30 -1.87
C THR A 67 10.62 -4.03 -2.00
N GLU A 68 10.17 -3.06 -2.81
CA GLU A 68 10.90 -1.79 -2.98
C GLU A 68 10.92 -0.97 -1.68
N ILE A 69 9.81 -0.90 -0.95
CA ILE A 69 9.75 -0.17 0.32
C ILE A 69 10.68 -0.81 1.36
N ASN A 70 10.67 -2.14 1.46
CA ASN A 70 11.57 -2.86 2.35
C ASN A 70 13.05 -2.69 1.97
N ALA A 71 13.34 -2.58 0.67
CA ALA A 71 14.68 -2.28 0.19
C ALA A 71 15.11 -0.85 0.56
N LEU A 72 14.21 0.14 0.48
CA LEU A 72 14.48 1.51 0.93
C LEU A 72 14.76 1.58 2.44
N LYS A 73 13.99 0.84 3.26
CA LYS A 73 14.18 0.80 4.72
C LYS A 73 15.46 0.13 5.20
N LYS A 74 16.13 -0.64 4.34
CA LYS A 74 17.35 -1.39 4.68
C LYS A 74 18.63 -0.55 4.52
N LYS A 75 18.51 0.69 4.04
CA LYS A 75 19.59 1.68 3.93
C LYS A 75 19.53 2.65 5.11
#